data_AF-A0A917H0B3-F1
#
_entry.id   AF-A0A917H0B3-F1
#
_cell.length_a   1.000
_cell.length_b   1.000
_cell.length_c   1.000
_cell.angle_alpha   90.00
_cell.angle_beta   90.00
_cell.angle_gamma   90.00
#
_symmetry.space_group_name_H-M   'P 1'
#
loop_
_entity.id
_entity.type
_entity.pdbx_description
1 polymer ?
#
loop_
_entity_poly.entity_id
_entity_poly.type
_entity_poly.pdbx_seq_one_letter_code
_entity_poly.pdbx_strand_id
1 'polypeptide(L)'
;MSLFEKIYNYQMIARLEDAEAVAVTAQEREWLSAMLRRPEAEHAFSPSTLVKLRSLMNRDGDRAIDESEHIAEEILEKAASLTGQLYHPLLRPLREALTNRLGLQLTYAVKDGSVRMRQHGYPYKLEYSMVKREWYLLWFHLRRRCVMVTKLQNIAEAAEALIPAQQAEAAEKKMTAYYASKQQQAVIQIIPQFNRELSRILYAFSCFDKEVSYEESTDTYRITLIYLRDESDFVLSRIRFLGKRILVTEGDYLRKRMYEAAQKSLMRYGITP
;
A
#
# COMPACT_ATOMS: atom_id res chain seq x y z
N MET A 1 -43.35 -7.79 3.72
CA MET A 1 -42.84 -6.48 3.26
C MET A 1 -41.67 -6.71 2.33
N SER A 2 -41.60 -5.97 1.22
CA SER A 2 -40.82 -6.28 0.01
C SER A 2 -39.31 -6.11 0.20
N LEU A 3 -38.53 -7.05 -0.36
CA LEU A 3 -37.06 -7.10 -0.43
C LEU A 3 -36.43 -5.97 -1.27
N PHE A 4 -37.21 -5.03 -1.79
CA PHE A 4 -36.77 -3.95 -2.69
C PHE A 4 -36.68 -2.55 -2.07
N GLU A 5 -36.93 -2.39 -0.77
CA GLU A 5 -36.67 -1.11 -0.07
C GLU A 5 -35.18 -0.83 0.16
N LYS A 6 -34.28 -1.80 -0.15
CA LYS A 6 -32.83 -1.68 0.04
C LYS A 6 -32.05 -0.99 -1.09
N ILE A 7 -32.72 -0.56 -2.17
CA ILE A 7 -32.02 0.07 -3.32
C ILE A 7 -32.04 1.61 -3.24
N TYR A 8 -32.85 2.21 -2.35
CA TYR A 8 -32.95 3.66 -2.21
C TYR A 8 -32.74 4.13 -0.78
N ASN A 9 -31.49 4.16 -0.33
CA ASN A 9 -31.17 5.01 0.82
C ASN A 9 -30.04 6.00 0.56
N TYR A 10 -30.01 6.55 -0.65
CA TYR A 10 -29.23 7.75 -0.96
C TYR A 10 -29.59 8.92 -0.02
N GLN A 11 -30.86 9.02 0.40
CA GLN A 11 -31.32 10.03 1.37
C GLN A 11 -30.80 9.78 2.79
N MET A 12 -30.62 8.52 3.22
CA MET A 12 -30.06 8.21 4.53
C MET A 12 -28.53 8.30 4.52
N ILE A 13 -27.86 7.91 3.42
CA ILE A 13 -26.41 8.12 3.24
C ILE A 13 -26.09 9.63 3.20
N ALA A 14 -26.84 10.44 2.45
CA ALA A 14 -26.65 11.90 2.43
C ALA A 14 -26.91 12.54 3.81
N ARG A 15 -27.93 12.08 4.56
CA ARG A 15 -28.19 12.55 5.93
C ARG A 15 -27.14 12.09 6.94
N LEU A 16 -26.52 10.94 6.71
CA LEU A 16 -25.42 10.41 7.51
C LEU A 16 -24.12 11.17 7.22
N GLU A 17 -23.84 11.49 5.94
CA GLU A 17 -22.74 12.37 5.53
C GLU A 17 -22.91 13.79 6.10
N ASP A 18 -24.11 14.37 6.03
CA ASP A 18 -24.44 15.67 6.64
C ASP A 18 -24.33 15.66 8.17
N ALA A 19 -24.41 14.48 8.81
CA ALA A 19 -24.29 14.29 10.25
C ALA A 19 -22.90 13.77 10.69
N GLU A 20 -21.91 13.71 9.78
CA GLU A 20 -20.60 13.06 9.99
C GLU A 20 -20.68 11.62 10.56
N ALA A 21 -21.79 10.94 10.33
CA ALA A 21 -22.05 9.60 10.85
C ALA A 21 -21.77 8.56 9.75
N VAL A 22 -20.90 7.58 10.04
CA VAL A 22 -20.64 6.47 9.12
C VAL A 22 -21.58 5.31 9.48
N ALA A 23 -22.40 4.84 8.53
CA ALA A 23 -23.14 3.60 8.69
C ALA A 23 -22.18 2.41 8.62
N VAL A 24 -21.88 1.81 9.78
CA VAL A 24 -21.04 0.61 9.86
C VAL A 24 -21.93 -0.63 9.73
N THR A 25 -21.59 -1.52 8.80
CA THR A 25 -22.29 -2.80 8.61
C THR A 25 -22.01 -3.77 9.77
N ALA A 26 -22.90 -4.73 10.01
CA ALA A 26 -22.69 -5.75 11.05
C ALA A 26 -21.35 -6.51 10.87
N GLN A 27 -21.01 -6.82 9.62
CA GLN A 27 -19.75 -7.50 9.28
C GLN A 27 -18.51 -6.65 9.60
N GLU A 28 -18.53 -5.35 9.30
CA GLU A 28 -17.43 -4.44 9.65
C GLU A 28 -17.30 -4.29 11.18
N ARG A 29 -18.40 -4.33 11.93
CA ARG A 29 -18.40 -4.30 13.39
C ARG A 29 -17.81 -5.59 13.98
N GLU A 30 -18.21 -6.75 13.47
CA GLU A 30 -17.64 -8.04 13.87
C GLU A 30 -16.15 -8.11 13.56
N TRP A 31 -15.74 -7.61 12.38
CA TRP A 31 -14.34 -7.54 12.01
C TRP A 31 -13.54 -6.65 12.95
N LEU A 32 -14.05 -5.45 13.28
CA LEU A 32 -13.44 -4.56 14.27
C LEU A 32 -13.37 -5.21 15.66
N SER A 33 -14.41 -5.92 16.09
CA SER A 33 -14.42 -6.68 17.35
C SER A 33 -13.30 -7.72 17.38
N ALA A 34 -13.17 -8.52 16.32
CA ALA A 34 -12.13 -9.52 16.18
C ALA A 34 -10.73 -8.90 16.18
N MET A 35 -10.53 -7.75 15.52
CA MET A 35 -9.26 -7.02 15.54
C MET A 35 -8.90 -6.50 16.94
N LEU A 36 -9.86 -5.93 17.68
CA LEU A 36 -9.62 -5.33 19.00
C LEU A 36 -9.26 -6.34 20.10
N ARG A 37 -9.53 -7.64 19.87
CA ARG A 37 -9.16 -8.76 20.75
C ARG A 37 -7.71 -9.22 20.55
N ARG A 38 -7.07 -8.86 19.44
CA ARG A 38 -5.69 -9.26 19.13
C ARG A 38 -4.68 -8.39 19.91
N PRO A 39 -3.55 -8.94 20.38
CA PRO A 39 -2.54 -8.17 21.12
C PRO A 39 -1.95 -7.01 20.30
N GLU A 40 -1.91 -7.13 18.98
CA GLU A 40 -1.44 -6.09 18.06
C GLU A 40 -2.29 -4.80 18.12
N ALA A 41 -3.53 -4.87 18.61
CA ALA A 41 -4.40 -3.70 18.77
C ALA A 41 -3.80 -2.68 19.75
N GLU A 42 -3.09 -3.13 20.79
CA GLU A 42 -2.44 -2.27 21.78
C GLU A 42 -1.33 -1.42 21.17
N HIS A 43 -0.70 -1.92 20.12
CA HIS A 43 0.31 -1.18 19.40
C HIS A 43 -0.31 -0.28 18.31
N ALA A 44 -1.38 -0.73 17.64
CA ALA A 44 -2.02 0.01 16.56
C ALA A 44 -2.72 1.31 16.99
N PHE A 45 -3.38 1.28 18.15
CA PHE A 45 -4.22 2.36 18.65
C PHE A 45 -3.63 3.04 19.89
N SER A 46 -4.03 4.28 20.15
CA SER A 46 -3.71 4.93 21.43
C SER A 46 -4.56 4.29 22.56
N PRO A 47 -4.10 4.35 23.82
CA PRO A 47 -4.88 3.83 24.95
C PRO A 47 -6.27 4.45 25.05
N SER A 48 -6.39 5.76 24.84
CA SER A 48 -7.68 6.46 24.89
C SER A 48 -8.60 6.07 23.73
N THR A 49 -8.05 5.84 22.54
CA THR A 49 -8.81 5.34 21.39
C THR A 49 -9.28 3.90 21.62
N LEU A 50 -8.44 3.02 22.18
CA LEU A 50 -8.83 1.64 22.50
C LEU A 50 -9.99 1.59 23.50
N VAL A 51 -9.91 2.39 24.56
CA VAL A 51 -10.98 2.47 25.56
C VAL A 51 -12.28 2.94 24.90
N LYS A 52 -12.21 3.98 24.05
CA LYS A 52 -13.37 4.47 23.30
C LYS A 52 -13.95 3.37 22.40
N LEU A 53 -13.13 2.74 21.56
CA LEU A 53 -13.57 1.69 20.63
C LEU A 53 -14.18 0.49 21.37
N ARG A 54 -13.54 0.00 22.45
CA ARG A 54 -14.09 -1.08 23.27
C ARG A 54 -15.41 -0.69 23.93
N SER A 55 -15.52 0.55 24.43
CA SER A 55 -16.77 1.03 25.03
C SER A 55 -17.90 1.20 24.02
N LEU A 56 -17.59 1.61 22.79
CA LEU A 56 -18.56 1.70 21.68
C LEU A 56 -19.04 0.31 21.25
N MET A 57 -18.14 -0.68 21.25
CA MET A 57 -18.52 -2.07 20.95
C MET A 57 -19.37 -2.70 22.06
N ASN A 58 -19.16 -2.31 23.32
CA ASN A 58 -19.93 -2.83 24.45
C ASN A 58 -21.31 -2.18 24.64
N ARG A 59 -21.60 -1.05 23.96
CA ARG A 59 -22.89 -0.34 24.07
C ARG A 59 -24.02 -1.00 23.29
N ASP A 60 -23.69 -1.80 22.28
CA ASP A 60 -24.66 -2.51 21.46
C ASP A 60 -24.67 -3.98 21.90
N GLY A 61 -25.61 -4.31 22.78
CA GLY A 61 -25.62 -5.53 23.58
C GLY A 61 -25.45 -6.85 22.82
N ASP A 62 -24.57 -7.69 23.36
CA ASP A 62 -24.81 -9.10 23.72
C ASP A 62 -25.39 -10.10 22.69
N ARG A 63 -25.28 -9.86 21.38
CA ARG A 63 -25.86 -10.78 20.37
C ARG A 63 -24.95 -11.30 19.26
N ALA A 64 -23.63 -11.19 19.38
CA ALA A 64 -22.68 -11.75 18.40
C ALA A 64 -21.57 -12.61 19.05
N ILE A 65 -21.86 -13.20 20.21
CA ILE A 65 -20.83 -13.85 21.04
C ILE A 65 -20.44 -15.24 20.51
N ASP A 66 -21.31 -15.96 19.79
CA ASP A 66 -21.03 -17.33 19.32
C ASP A 66 -20.57 -17.44 17.84
N GLU A 67 -20.99 -16.54 16.95
CA GLU A 67 -20.63 -16.64 15.51
C GLU A 67 -19.25 -16.06 15.19
N SER A 68 -18.68 -15.25 16.10
CA SER A 68 -17.38 -14.58 15.92
C SER A 68 -16.18 -15.53 15.99
N GLU A 69 -16.31 -16.70 16.62
CA GLU A 69 -15.23 -17.70 16.67
C GLU A 69 -15.05 -18.41 15.32
N HIS A 70 -16.14 -18.74 14.63
CA HIS A 70 -16.08 -19.39 13.32
C HIS A 70 -15.47 -18.48 12.23
N ILE A 71 -15.80 -17.18 12.22
CA ILE A 71 -15.18 -16.23 11.27
C ILE A 71 -13.69 -16.08 11.57
N ALA A 72 -13.29 -16.07 12.85
CA ALA A 72 -11.88 -15.99 13.22
C ALA A 72 -11.09 -17.22 12.75
N GLU A 73 -11.68 -18.41 12.83
CA GLU A 73 -11.06 -19.67 12.38
C GLU A 73 -11.05 -19.82 10.85
N GLU A 74 -12.13 -19.49 10.15
CA GLU A 74 -12.17 -19.54 8.67
C GLU A 74 -11.23 -18.52 8.00
N ILE A 75 -11.01 -17.35 8.63
CA ILE A 75 -10.02 -16.37 8.19
C ILE A 75 -8.60 -16.86 8.48
N LEU A 76 -8.38 -17.59 9.58
CA LEU A 76 -7.08 -18.15 9.95
C LEU A 76 -6.60 -19.19 8.93
N GLU A 77 -7.45 -20.13 8.49
CA GLU A 77 -7.01 -21.20 7.57
C GLU A 77 -6.62 -20.70 6.16
N LYS A 78 -7.24 -19.63 5.66
CA LYS A 78 -6.86 -19.05 4.35
C LYS A 78 -5.66 -18.09 4.42
N ALA A 79 -5.21 -17.73 5.63
CA ALA A 79 -4.11 -16.79 5.87
C ALA A 79 -2.92 -17.39 6.62
N ALA A 80 -2.94 -18.69 6.93
CA ALA A 80 -1.88 -19.40 7.68
C ALA A 80 -0.62 -19.65 6.83
N SER A 81 0.03 -18.60 6.38
CA SER A 81 1.49 -18.58 6.40
C SER A 81 1.88 -18.03 7.78
N LEU A 82 2.82 -18.67 8.48
CA LEU A 82 3.45 -18.13 9.70
C LEU A 82 3.97 -16.70 9.42
N THR A 83 3.12 -15.70 9.59
CA THR A 83 3.44 -14.29 9.34
C THR A 83 4.16 -13.77 10.56
N GLY A 84 5.45 -13.45 10.43
CA GLY A 84 6.14 -12.59 11.38
C GLY A 84 5.31 -11.32 11.61
N GLN A 85 5.34 -10.78 12.84
CA GLN A 85 4.55 -9.63 13.26
C GLN A 85 4.40 -8.59 12.14
N LEU A 86 3.19 -8.49 11.56
CA LEU A 86 2.82 -7.46 10.58
C LEU A 86 2.94 -6.06 11.19
N TYR A 87 2.88 -5.99 12.53
CA TYR A 87 2.99 -4.77 13.30
C TYR A 87 4.38 -4.63 13.93
N HIS A 88 5.16 -3.65 13.45
CA HIS A 88 6.46 -3.33 14.04
C HIS A 88 6.31 -2.27 15.14
N PRO A 89 6.94 -2.40 16.33
CA PRO A 89 6.78 -1.46 17.44
C PRO A 89 7.07 0.01 17.08
N LEU A 90 8.01 0.23 16.13
CA LEU A 90 8.36 1.56 15.66
C LEU A 90 7.33 2.21 14.71
N LEU A 91 6.29 1.50 14.25
CA LEU A 91 5.32 2.08 13.31
C LEU A 91 4.60 3.29 13.90
N ARG A 92 4.12 3.16 15.14
CA ARG A 92 3.41 4.23 15.82
C ARG A 92 4.27 5.48 16.04
N PRO A 93 5.46 5.41 16.68
CA PRO A 93 6.28 6.61 16.89
C PRO A 93 6.75 7.23 15.58
N LEU A 94 7.06 6.43 14.55
CA LEU A 94 7.44 6.97 13.23
C LEU A 94 6.25 7.65 12.53
N ARG A 95 5.04 7.12 12.67
CA ARG A 95 3.81 7.75 12.16
C ARG A 95 3.53 9.08 12.88
N GLU A 96 3.66 9.12 14.20
CA GLU A 96 3.50 10.34 14.99
C GLU A 96 4.53 11.41 14.57
N ALA A 97 5.80 11.04 14.38
CA ALA A 97 6.83 11.94 13.86
C ALA A 97 6.52 12.46 12.44
N LEU A 98 6.00 11.61 11.55
CA LEU A 98 5.57 12.00 10.20
C LEU A 98 4.41 13.01 10.25
N THR A 99 3.37 12.72 11.03
CA THR A 99 2.19 13.59 11.16
C THR A 99 2.56 14.95 11.74
N ASN A 100 3.43 14.97 12.76
CA ASN A 100 3.87 16.19 13.43
C ASN A 100 5.04 16.91 12.72
N ARG A 101 5.49 16.39 11.58
CA ARG A 101 6.64 16.91 10.80
C ARG A 101 7.91 17.08 11.64
N LEU A 102 8.15 16.15 12.56
CA LEU A 102 9.32 16.15 13.42
C LEU A 102 10.51 15.49 12.74
N GLY A 103 11.72 15.86 13.15
CA GLY A 103 12.92 15.14 12.78
C GLY A 103 13.03 13.82 13.54
N LEU A 104 13.98 13.00 13.13
CA LEU A 104 14.32 11.74 13.77
C LEU A 104 15.80 11.65 14.08
N GLN A 105 16.10 10.99 15.19
CA GLN A 105 17.40 10.43 15.50
C GLN A 105 17.29 8.90 15.44
N LEU A 106 18.06 8.28 14.55
CA LEU A 106 18.02 6.84 14.28
C LEU A 106 19.34 6.16 14.64
N THR A 107 19.24 4.98 15.24
CA THR A 107 20.33 4.02 15.34
C THR A 107 19.94 2.77 14.55
N TYR A 108 20.70 2.41 13.51
CA TYR A 108 20.35 1.30 12.63
C TYR A 108 21.55 0.48 12.15
N ALA A 109 21.33 -0.81 11.92
CA ALA A 109 22.30 -1.73 11.36
C ALA A 109 22.30 -1.68 9.82
N VAL A 110 23.50 -1.72 9.23
CA VAL A 110 23.70 -1.87 7.77
C VAL A 110 24.15 -3.30 7.44
N LYS A 111 24.14 -3.64 6.14
CA LYS A 111 24.37 -5.02 5.66
C LYS A 111 25.72 -5.62 6.05
N ASP A 112 26.74 -4.78 6.28
CA ASP A 112 28.07 -5.20 6.72
C ASP A 112 28.14 -5.52 8.23
N GLY A 113 27.00 -5.44 8.94
CA GLY A 113 26.91 -5.64 10.39
C GLY A 113 27.28 -4.40 11.21
N SER A 114 27.78 -3.33 10.59
CA SER A 114 28.10 -2.11 11.32
C SER A 114 26.82 -1.36 11.75
N VAL A 115 26.89 -0.72 12.92
CA VAL A 115 25.79 0.06 13.47
C VAL A 115 26.08 1.55 13.26
N ARG A 116 25.14 2.23 12.61
CA ARG A 116 25.16 3.70 12.46
C ARG A 116 24.34 4.30 13.59
N MET A 117 25.03 4.90 14.56
CA MET A 117 24.39 5.47 15.75
C MET A 117 24.01 6.93 15.54
N ARG A 118 22.90 7.36 16.17
CA ARG A 118 22.51 8.77 16.32
C ARG A 118 22.48 9.57 15.01
N GLN A 119 22.04 8.95 13.93
CA GLN A 119 21.93 9.59 12.63
C GLN A 119 20.68 10.48 12.59
N HIS A 120 20.85 11.73 12.18
CA HIS A 120 19.76 12.70 12.12
C HIS A 120 19.14 12.74 10.73
N GLY A 121 17.81 12.72 10.72
CA GLY A 121 17.01 12.59 9.51
C GLY A 121 15.66 13.27 9.60
N TYR A 122 15.03 13.43 8.44
CA TYR A 122 13.62 13.80 8.33
C TYR A 122 12.84 12.61 7.75
N PRO A 123 11.83 12.07 8.45
CA PRO A 123 11.01 11.01 7.92
C PRO A 123 10.13 11.54 6.77
N TYR A 124 9.94 10.72 5.74
CA TYR A 124 9.12 11.09 4.58
C TYR A 124 7.93 10.16 4.39
N LYS A 125 8.15 8.84 4.44
CA LYS A 125 7.09 7.86 4.23
C LYS A 125 7.42 6.54 4.93
N LEU A 126 6.40 5.88 5.47
CA LEU A 126 6.44 4.48 5.85
C LEU A 126 5.85 3.64 4.71
N GLU A 127 6.55 2.60 4.30
CA GLU A 127 6.14 1.76 3.19
C GLU A 127 6.19 0.28 3.57
N TYR A 128 5.11 -0.44 3.28
CA TYR A 128 5.09 -1.89 3.41
C TYR A 128 5.28 -2.53 2.04
N SER A 129 6.37 -3.29 1.90
CA SER A 129 6.60 -4.06 0.67
C SER A 129 5.81 -5.36 0.74
N MET A 130 4.72 -5.47 -0.03
CA MET A 130 3.93 -6.71 -0.11
C MET A 130 4.75 -7.90 -0.63
N VAL A 131 5.75 -7.64 -1.50
CA VAL A 131 6.62 -8.68 -2.07
C VAL A 131 7.61 -9.19 -1.03
N LYS A 132 8.24 -8.29 -0.26
CA LYS A 132 9.23 -8.66 0.76
C LYS A 132 8.62 -8.96 2.13
N ARG A 133 7.34 -8.64 2.32
CA ARG A 133 6.60 -8.71 3.59
C ARG A 133 7.33 -7.98 4.73
N GLU A 134 7.83 -6.79 4.42
CA GLU A 134 8.68 -6.01 5.33
C GLU A 134 8.29 -4.53 5.27
N TRP A 135 8.41 -3.86 6.42
CA TRP A 135 8.28 -2.40 6.52
C TRP A 135 9.60 -1.67 6.27
N TYR A 136 9.49 -0.53 5.60
CA TYR A 136 10.59 0.37 5.28
C TYR A 136 10.25 1.80 5.71
N LEU A 137 11.26 2.48 6.25
CA LEU A 137 11.26 3.92 6.47
C LEU A 137 12.01 4.58 5.33
N LEU A 138 11.33 5.47 4.61
CA LEU A 138 11.91 6.38 3.64
C LEU A 138 12.16 7.71 4.35
N TRP A 139 13.41 8.17 4.35
CA TRP A 139 13.81 9.35 5.12
C TRP A 139 14.96 10.10 4.45
N PHE A 140 15.07 11.39 4.73
CA PHE A 140 16.15 12.25 4.25
C PHE A 140 17.22 12.41 5.31
N HIS A 141 18.46 12.04 5.03
CA HIS A 141 19.55 12.22 5.97
C HIS A 141 20.03 13.68 5.95
N LEU A 142 19.83 14.39 7.06
CA LEU A 142 20.06 15.85 7.12
C LEU A 142 21.53 16.25 6.90
N ARG A 143 22.48 15.50 7.46
CA ARG A 143 23.91 15.78 7.33
C ARG A 143 24.47 15.41 5.94
N ARG A 144 24.14 14.22 5.44
CA ARG A 144 24.64 13.73 4.14
C ARG A 144 23.85 14.27 2.95
N ARG A 145 22.67 14.86 3.20
CA ARG A 145 21.76 15.42 2.21
C ARG A 145 21.35 14.42 1.13
N CYS A 146 21.09 13.18 1.53
CA CYS A 146 20.70 12.09 0.64
C CYS A 146 19.43 11.39 1.13
N VAL A 147 18.70 10.79 0.19
CA VAL A 147 17.55 9.93 0.48
C VAL A 147 18.04 8.57 0.98
N MET A 148 17.38 8.07 2.01
CA MET A 148 17.68 6.81 2.68
C MET A 148 16.42 5.94 2.72
N VAL A 149 16.63 4.63 2.60
CA VAL A 149 15.60 3.60 2.74
C VAL A 149 16.11 2.57 3.74
N THR A 150 15.47 2.46 4.90
CA THR A 150 15.91 1.58 5.98
C THR A 150 14.79 0.63 6.36
N LYS A 151 15.07 -0.69 6.40
CA LYS A 151 14.13 -1.68 6.93
C LYS A 151 13.85 -1.39 8.40
N LEU A 152 12.59 -1.43 8.82
CA LEU A 152 12.24 -1.17 10.22
C LEU A 152 12.92 -2.16 11.18
N GLN A 153 13.03 -3.44 10.79
CA GLN A 153 13.72 -4.46 11.59
C GLN A 153 15.21 -4.20 11.82
N ASN A 154 15.83 -3.32 11.01
CA ASN A 154 17.23 -2.93 11.17
C ASN A 154 17.40 -1.69 12.06
N ILE A 155 16.30 -1.04 12.46
CA ILE A 155 16.33 0.13 13.33
C ILE A 155 16.29 -0.38 14.77
N ALA A 156 17.40 -0.20 15.48
CA ALA A 156 17.51 -0.56 16.88
C ALA A 156 16.79 0.47 17.76
N GLU A 157 16.94 1.77 17.42
CA GLU A 157 16.35 2.87 18.17
C GLU A 157 15.88 3.97 17.22
N ALA A 158 14.72 4.55 17.51
CA ALA A 158 14.20 5.74 16.87
C ALA A 158 13.65 6.70 17.93
N ALA A 159 14.14 7.93 17.92
CA ALA A 159 13.67 9.00 18.78
C ALA A 159 13.30 10.22 17.94
N GLU A 160 12.30 10.96 18.41
CA GLU A 160 11.95 12.26 17.82
C GLU A 160 13.09 13.26 18.07
N ALA A 161 13.34 14.12 17.08
CA ALA A 161 14.32 15.18 17.18
C ALA A 161 13.68 16.49 16.69
N LEU A 162 13.80 17.54 17.48
CA LEU A 162 13.39 18.87 17.06
C LEU A 162 14.31 19.35 15.93
N ILE A 163 13.70 19.76 14.83
CA ILE A 163 14.40 20.38 13.70
C ILE A 163 13.71 21.70 13.36
N PRO A 164 14.45 22.70 12.84
CA PRO A 164 13.84 23.95 12.37
C PRO A 164 12.83 23.67 11.26
N ALA A 165 11.68 24.36 11.28
CA ALA A 165 10.62 24.22 10.28
C ALA A 165 11.14 24.42 8.84
N GLN A 166 12.02 25.39 8.63
CA GLN A 166 12.66 25.63 7.34
C GLN A 166 13.49 24.43 6.85
N GLN A 167 14.14 23.70 7.77
CA GLN A 167 14.91 22.51 7.43
C GLN A 167 14.00 21.32 7.10
N ALA A 168 12.88 21.17 7.84
CA ALA A 168 11.85 20.17 7.54
C ALA A 168 11.27 20.37 6.13
N GLU A 169 10.86 21.60 5.81
CA GLU A 169 10.31 21.95 4.50
C GLU A 169 11.33 21.73 3.37
N ALA A 170 12.59 22.09 3.58
CA ALA A 170 13.65 21.86 2.61
C ALA A 170 13.93 20.37 2.40
N ALA A 171 13.85 19.54 3.45
CA ALA A 171 14.00 18.10 3.35
C ALA A 171 12.82 17.47 2.60
N GLU A 172 11.59 17.87 2.92
CA GLU A 172 10.37 17.43 2.25
C GLU A 172 10.41 17.75 0.75
N LYS A 173 10.72 19.00 0.38
CA LYS A 173 10.87 19.41 -1.03
C LYS A 173 11.90 18.56 -1.78
N LYS A 174 13.05 18.29 -1.16
CA LYS A 174 14.10 17.44 -1.76
C LYS A 174 13.66 16.00 -1.94
N MET A 175 12.93 15.45 -0.97
CA MET A 175 12.39 14.09 -1.06
C MET A 175 11.34 13.98 -2.18
N THR A 176 10.40 14.93 -2.24
CA THR A 176 9.38 14.97 -3.29
C THR A 176 10.03 15.11 -4.67
N ALA A 177 11.00 16.01 -4.84
CA ALA A 177 11.75 16.15 -6.09
C ALA A 177 12.54 14.88 -6.45
N TYR A 178 13.13 14.20 -5.46
CA TYR A 178 13.84 12.94 -5.67
C TYR A 178 12.90 11.87 -6.23
N TYR A 179 11.75 11.64 -5.61
CA TYR A 179 10.81 10.61 -6.09
C TYR A 179 10.17 10.99 -7.43
N ALA A 180 9.81 12.25 -7.63
CA ALA A 180 9.34 12.74 -8.93
C ALA A 180 10.36 12.48 -10.04
N SER A 181 11.66 12.69 -9.78
CA SER A 181 12.73 12.42 -10.76
C SER A 181 12.90 10.93 -11.11
N LYS A 182 12.40 10.03 -10.25
CA LYS A 182 12.45 8.58 -10.42
C LYS A 182 11.15 8.00 -10.94
N GLN A 183 10.08 8.80 -10.98
CA GLN A 183 8.79 8.40 -11.51
C GLN A 183 8.94 8.07 -13.00
N GLN A 184 8.28 7.00 -13.40
CA GLN A 184 8.20 6.51 -14.76
C GLN A 184 6.72 6.38 -15.11
N GLN A 185 6.43 6.53 -16.39
CA GLN A 185 5.09 6.36 -16.93
C GLN A 185 5.14 5.36 -18.07
N ALA A 186 4.11 4.52 -18.16
CA ALA A 186 3.90 3.63 -19.29
C ALA A 186 2.41 3.58 -19.62
N VAL A 187 2.09 3.49 -20.91
CA VAL A 187 0.71 3.32 -21.38
C VAL A 187 0.56 1.90 -21.88
N ILE A 188 -0.42 1.21 -21.30
CA ILE A 188 -0.74 -0.18 -21.57
C ILE A 188 -2.13 -0.23 -22.18
N GLN A 189 -2.22 -0.70 -23.41
CA GLN A 189 -3.46 -0.94 -24.10
C GLN A 189 -3.95 -2.37 -23.83
N ILE A 190 -5.23 -2.54 -23.55
CA ILE A 190 -5.87 -3.86 -23.49
C ILE A 190 -6.34 -4.21 -24.90
N ILE A 191 -6.06 -5.45 -25.34
CA ILE A 191 -6.54 -5.91 -26.65
C ILE A 191 -8.04 -6.21 -26.53
N PRO A 192 -8.92 -5.66 -27.41
CA PRO A 192 -10.38 -5.72 -27.25
C PRO A 192 -10.96 -7.11 -26.99
N GLN A 193 -10.37 -8.15 -27.60
CA GLN A 193 -10.78 -9.54 -27.41
C GLN A 193 -10.71 -10.03 -25.95
N PHE A 194 -9.99 -9.32 -25.07
CA PHE A 194 -9.85 -9.61 -23.65
C PHE A 194 -10.57 -8.60 -22.74
N ASN A 195 -11.45 -7.73 -23.26
CA ASN A 195 -12.21 -6.76 -22.45
C ASN A 195 -13.03 -7.45 -21.34
N ARG A 196 -13.47 -8.70 -21.53
CA ARG A 196 -14.14 -9.52 -20.50
C ARG A 196 -13.26 -9.83 -19.28
N GLU A 197 -11.93 -9.75 -19.42
CA GLU A 197 -10.96 -9.98 -18.35
C GLU A 197 -10.48 -8.67 -17.68
N LEU A 198 -11.11 -7.52 -18.00
CA LEU A 198 -10.68 -6.18 -17.55
C LEU A 198 -10.36 -6.14 -16.06
N SER A 199 -11.26 -6.61 -15.19
CA SER A 199 -11.06 -6.59 -13.73
C SER A 199 -9.81 -7.35 -13.31
N ARG A 200 -9.52 -8.50 -13.94
CA ARG A 200 -8.32 -9.31 -13.64
C ARG A 200 -7.05 -8.62 -14.12
N ILE A 201 -7.12 -7.95 -15.28
CA ILE A 201 -6.00 -7.16 -15.83
C ILE A 201 -5.71 -5.96 -14.91
N LEU A 202 -6.72 -5.20 -14.52
CA LEU A 202 -6.58 -4.06 -13.60
C LEU A 202 -6.05 -4.49 -12.23
N TYR A 203 -6.47 -5.67 -11.74
CA TYR A 203 -5.98 -6.20 -10.48
C TYR A 203 -4.46 -6.44 -10.48
N ALA A 204 -3.88 -6.84 -11.63
CA ALA A 204 -2.43 -7.01 -11.77
C ALA A 204 -1.64 -5.70 -11.54
N PHE A 205 -2.29 -4.55 -11.69
CA PHE A 205 -1.74 -3.21 -11.49
C PHE A 205 -2.34 -2.48 -10.28
N SER A 206 -3.05 -3.18 -9.40
CA SER A 206 -3.76 -2.58 -8.26
C SER A 206 -2.85 -1.81 -7.29
N CYS A 207 -1.61 -2.27 -7.13
CA CYS A 207 -0.60 -1.68 -6.24
C CYS A 207 0.13 -0.46 -6.80
N PHE A 208 -0.18 -0.05 -8.03
CA PHE A 208 0.39 1.14 -8.65
C PHE A 208 -0.66 2.23 -8.83
N ASP A 209 -0.16 3.46 -8.91
CA ASP A 209 -0.96 4.57 -9.36
C ASP A 209 -1.29 4.39 -10.85
N LYS A 210 -2.57 4.51 -11.19
CA LYS A 210 -3.07 4.23 -12.54
C LYS A 210 -4.30 5.03 -12.86
N GLU A 211 -4.37 5.45 -14.11
CA GLU A 211 -5.57 6.02 -14.73
C GLU A 211 -6.03 5.09 -15.85
N VAL A 212 -7.35 4.93 -15.98
CA VAL A 212 -7.94 4.07 -17.02
C VAL A 212 -8.84 4.93 -17.89
N SER A 213 -8.60 4.91 -19.19
CA SER A 213 -9.46 5.54 -20.18
C SER A 213 -10.01 4.48 -21.15
N TYR A 214 -11.19 4.77 -21.69
CA TYR A 214 -11.88 3.92 -22.66
C TYR A 214 -12.14 4.72 -23.94
N GLU A 215 -11.80 4.12 -25.08
CA GLU A 215 -12.01 4.69 -26.40
C GLU A 215 -13.12 3.91 -27.12
N GLU A 216 -14.28 4.55 -27.30
CA GLU A 216 -15.48 3.92 -27.89
C GLU A 216 -15.28 3.50 -29.35
N SER A 217 -14.54 4.29 -30.14
CA SER A 217 -14.34 4.03 -31.57
C SER A 217 -13.55 2.75 -31.85
N THR A 218 -12.70 2.33 -30.91
CA THR A 218 -11.80 1.19 -31.03
C THR A 218 -12.12 0.08 -30.02
N ASP A 219 -13.16 0.22 -29.20
CA ASP A 219 -13.51 -0.66 -28.07
C ASP A 219 -12.28 -1.03 -27.22
N THR A 220 -11.46 -0.02 -26.91
CA THR A 220 -10.13 -0.22 -26.35
C THR A 220 -9.97 0.51 -25.03
N TYR A 221 -9.44 -0.20 -24.03
CA TYR A 221 -9.03 0.38 -22.76
C TYR A 221 -7.54 0.72 -22.79
N ARG A 222 -7.19 1.89 -22.24
CA ARG A 222 -5.80 2.30 -22.00
C ARG A 222 -5.60 2.51 -20.51
N ILE A 223 -4.52 1.95 -19.99
CA ILE A 223 -4.08 2.09 -18.62
C ILE A 223 -2.80 2.93 -18.64
N THR A 224 -2.87 4.15 -18.11
CA THR A 224 -1.68 4.94 -17.82
C THR A 224 -1.18 4.51 -16.45
N LEU A 225 -0.02 3.88 -16.42
CA LEU A 225 0.62 3.39 -15.20
C LEU A 225 1.74 4.32 -14.77
N ILE A 226 1.72 4.70 -13.50
CA ILE A 226 2.71 5.56 -12.86
C ILE A 226 3.41 4.76 -11.76
N TYR A 227 4.74 4.65 -11.83
CA TYR A 227 5.53 3.81 -10.93
C TYR A 227 6.95 4.35 -10.76
N LEU A 228 7.67 3.90 -9.73
CA LEU A 228 9.07 4.30 -9.53
C LEU A 228 10.02 3.43 -10.37
N ARG A 229 11.15 4.01 -10.81
CA ARG A 229 12.13 3.30 -11.66
C ARG A 229 12.62 1.97 -11.07
N ASP A 230 12.79 1.87 -9.75
CA ASP A 230 13.19 0.65 -9.06
C ASP A 230 12.10 -0.43 -9.04
N GLU A 231 10.84 -0.07 -9.30
CA GLU A 231 9.71 -0.99 -9.45
C GLU A 231 9.56 -1.52 -10.89
N SER A 232 10.36 -1.02 -11.84
CA SER A 232 10.23 -1.36 -13.27
C SER A 232 10.24 -2.87 -13.55
N ASP A 233 11.07 -3.64 -12.83
CA ASP A 233 11.14 -5.09 -13.01
C ASP A 233 9.90 -5.81 -12.46
N PHE A 234 9.29 -5.26 -11.40
CA PHE A 234 8.04 -5.78 -10.86
C PHE A 234 6.88 -5.50 -11.82
N VAL A 235 6.79 -4.28 -12.35
CA VAL A 235 5.84 -3.92 -13.43
C VAL A 235 6.01 -4.84 -14.63
N LEU A 236 7.27 -5.02 -15.09
CA LEU A 236 7.60 -5.90 -16.20
C LEU A 236 7.15 -7.35 -15.95
N SER A 237 7.29 -7.86 -14.73
CA SER A 237 6.79 -9.19 -14.36
C SER A 237 5.28 -9.29 -14.51
N ARG A 238 4.51 -8.26 -14.11
CA ARG A 238 3.05 -8.23 -14.26
C ARG A 238 2.63 -8.18 -15.73
N ILE A 239 3.29 -7.35 -16.52
CA ILE A 239 3.04 -7.23 -17.96
C ILE A 239 3.32 -8.56 -18.68
N ARG A 240 4.45 -9.22 -18.37
CA ARG A 240 4.79 -10.55 -18.92
C ARG A 240 3.75 -11.61 -18.58
N PHE A 241 3.24 -11.60 -17.36
CA PHE A 241 2.20 -12.52 -16.93
C PHE A 241 0.91 -12.37 -17.75
N LEU A 242 0.54 -11.13 -18.10
CA LEU A 242 -0.64 -10.85 -18.92
C LEU A 242 -0.46 -11.27 -20.39
N GLY A 243 0.77 -11.19 -20.91
CA GLY A 243 1.14 -11.69 -22.23
C GLY A 243 0.34 -11.00 -23.34
N LYS A 244 -0.27 -11.79 -24.23
CA LYS A 244 -1.03 -11.31 -25.40
C LYS A 244 -2.27 -10.48 -25.07
N ARG A 245 -2.67 -10.40 -23.79
CA ARG A 245 -3.85 -9.64 -23.35
C ARG A 245 -3.68 -8.13 -23.47
N ILE A 246 -2.43 -7.68 -23.47
CA ILE A 246 -2.09 -6.28 -23.44
C ILE A 246 -1.00 -5.95 -24.47
N LEU A 247 -0.88 -4.67 -24.78
CA LEU A 247 0.18 -4.09 -25.59
C LEU A 247 0.74 -2.88 -24.86
N VAL A 248 2.07 -2.80 -24.72
CA VAL A 248 2.72 -1.59 -24.18
C VAL A 248 2.90 -0.61 -25.34
N THR A 249 2.13 0.47 -25.34
CA THR A 249 2.16 1.49 -26.40
C THR A 249 3.19 2.59 -26.09
N GLU A 250 3.38 2.92 -24.82
CA GLU A 250 4.34 3.93 -24.36
C GLU A 250 5.18 3.40 -23.19
N GLY A 251 6.41 3.89 -23.07
CA GLY A 251 7.39 3.44 -22.07
C GLY A 251 8.48 2.57 -22.72
N ASP A 252 9.52 3.21 -23.24
CA ASP A 252 10.57 2.58 -24.06
C ASP A 252 11.23 1.39 -23.38
N TYR A 253 11.52 1.51 -22.07
CA TYR A 253 12.11 0.42 -21.30
C TYR A 253 11.22 -0.83 -21.34
N LEU A 254 9.94 -0.70 -20.98
CA LEU A 254 9.01 -1.83 -20.92
C LEU A 254 8.75 -2.41 -22.31
N ARG A 255 8.58 -1.56 -23.33
CA ARG A 255 8.39 -1.99 -24.72
C ARG A 255 9.55 -2.84 -25.22
N LYS A 256 10.79 -2.36 -25.04
CA LYS A 256 12.00 -3.09 -25.41
C LYS A 256 12.11 -4.42 -24.67
N ARG A 257 11.88 -4.43 -23.35
CA ARG A 257 12.01 -5.63 -22.52
C ARG A 257 10.91 -6.66 -22.75
N MET A 258 9.72 -6.23 -23.16
CA MET A 258 8.64 -7.10 -23.60
C MET A 258 8.96 -7.73 -24.96
N TYR A 259 9.46 -6.94 -25.91
CA TYR A 259 9.90 -7.46 -27.21
C TYR A 259 11.00 -8.52 -27.06
N GLU A 260 12.06 -8.22 -26.30
CA GLU A 260 13.14 -9.18 -26.01
C GLU A 260 12.62 -10.48 -25.36
N ALA A 261 11.66 -10.37 -24.43
CA ALA A 261 11.08 -11.53 -23.77
C ALA A 261 10.24 -12.38 -24.73
N ALA A 262 9.44 -11.75 -25.58
CA ALA A 262 8.65 -12.42 -26.60
C ALA A 262 9.55 -13.13 -27.62
N GLN A 263 10.58 -12.45 -28.12
CA GLN A 263 11.55 -13.00 -29.07
C GLN A 263 12.26 -14.23 -28.49
N LYS A 264 12.75 -14.14 -27.26
CA LYS A 264 13.38 -15.28 -26.56
C LYS A 264 12.42 -16.44 -26.34
N SER A 265 11.16 -16.15 -26.04
CA SER A 265 10.14 -17.18 -25.89
C SER A 265 9.88 -17.91 -27.22
N LEU A 266 9.70 -17.17 -28.32
CA LEU A 266 9.50 -17.74 -29.66
C LEU A 266 10.70 -18.59 -30.10
N MET A 267 11.92 -18.10 -29.90
CA MET A 267 13.15 -18.83 -30.23
C MET A 267 13.25 -20.17 -29.48
N ARG A 268 12.77 -20.26 -28.22
CA ARG A 268 12.73 -21.53 -27.48
C ARG A 268 11.79 -22.56 -28.10
N TYR A 269 10.76 -22.12 -28.80
CA TYR A 269 9.83 -22.99 -29.52
C TYR A 269 10.21 -23.16 -31.00
N GLY A 270 11.42 -22.74 -31.40
CA GLY A 270 11.89 -22.88 -32.79
C GLY A 270 11.22 -21.93 -33.78
N ILE A 271 10.50 -20.91 -33.29
CA ILE A 271 9.86 -19.90 -34.13
C ILE A 271 10.82 -18.71 -34.23
N THR A 272 11.39 -18.50 -35.41
CA THR A 272 12.15 -17.28 -35.72
C THR A 272 11.17 -16.14 -36.00
N PRO A 273 11.23 -15.02 -35.27
CA PRO A 273 10.33 -13.89 -35.45
C PRO A 273 10.63 -13.05 -36.69
#